data_AF-A0A226NGG3-F1
#
_entry.id   AF-A0A226NGG3-F1
#
_cell.length_a   1.000
_cell.length_b   1.000
_cell.length_c   1.000
_cell.angle_alpha   90.00
_cell.angle_beta   90.00
_cell.angle_gamma   90.00
#
_symmetry.space_group_name_H-M   'P 1'
#
loop_
_entity.id
_entity.type
_entity.pdbx_description
1 polymer ?
#
loop_
_entity_poly.entity_id
_entity_poly.type
_entity_poly.pdbx_seq_one_letter_code
_entity_poly.pdbx_strand_id
1 'polypeptide(L)'
;MPFSTQSHSGGEQYVLTASLDNARNLSSLLRAVHFQDHATCFATANGLRVTVEDAKCIQANAFIQAEIFQEFHVQEESVMFRINLAVLLDCLTIFGASSSPGTSTALRMCYRGYGYPLMLFLEEGGVVTVCRINTQEPEDLLDFNFCSTNVINKIILQSEGLREAFSELDMTSEVLQITMSPDKPYFRYKISLLKPSTKALALSCKVSIRTDNRGFLSLQYMIRNEDGQICFVEYYCCPNEEITDAEL
;
A
#
# COMPACT_ATOMS: atom_id res chain seq x y z
N MET A 1 -12.95 -19.64 -24.61
CA MET A 1 -13.77 -19.71 -23.39
C MET A 1 -13.15 -18.71 -22.42
N PRO A 2 -13.86 -17.67 -21.96
CA PRO A 2 -13.30 -16.74 -20.98
C PRO A 2 -13.00 -17.46 -19.66
N PHE A 3 -11.93 -17.06 -18.96
CA PHE A 3 -11.49 -17.62 -17.67
C PHE A 3 -12.58 -17.68 -16.60
N SER A 4 -13.63 -16.86 -16.75
CA SER A 4 -14.78 -16.75 -15.85
C SER A 4 -15.63 -18.02 -15.73
N THR A 5 -15.33 -19.11 -16.45
CA THR A 5 -16.15 -20.33 -16.45
C THR A 5 -15.43 -21.65 -16.18
N GLN A 6 -14.13 -21.65 -15.87
CA GLN A 6 -13.47 -22.87 -15.39
C GLN A 6 -13.74 -23.04 -13.89
N SER A 7 -14.88 -23.67 -13.59
CA SER A 7 -15.09 -24.36 -12.32
C SER A 7 -14.10 -25.51 -12.24
N HIS A 8 -13.00 -25.31 -11.52
CA HIS A 8 -12.14 -26.42 -11.14
C HIS A 8 -12.93 -27.36 -10.22
N SER A 9 -13.29 -28.51 -10.78
CA SER A 9 -13.88 -29.65 -10.11
C SER A 9 -12.86 -30.27 -9.13
N GLY A 10 -12.99 -29.87 -7.87
CA GLY A 10 -12.22 -30.38 -6.74
C GLY A 10 -12.24 -29.32 -5.64
N GLY A 11 -13.00 -29.56 -4.57
CA GLY A 11 -13.27 -28.57 -3.52
C GLY A 11 -12.04 -28.14 -2.73
N GLU A 12 -11.18 -27.32 -3.32
CA GLU A 12 -10.16 -26.59 -2.59
C GLU A 12 -10.84 -25.37 -1.96
N GLN A 13 -11.12 -25.49 -0.66
CA GLN A 13 -11.69 -24.39 0.12
C GLN A 13 -10.63 -23.31 0.30
N TYR A 14 -10.85 -22.16 -0.33
CA TYR A 14 -10.00 -20.99 -0.20
C TYR A 14 -10.56 -20.05 0.88
N VAL A 15 -9.73 -19.67 1.85
CA VAL A 15 -10.11 -18.68 2.88
C VAL A 15 -10.14 -17.26 2.32
N LEU A 16 -9.42 -17.00 1.22
CA LEU A 16 -9.45 -15.76 0.46
C LEU A 16 -9.47 -16.07 -1.05
N THR A 17 -10.44 -15.48 -1.74
CA THR A 17 -10.52 -15.44 -3.21
C THR A 17 -10.76 -14.01 -3.64
N ALA A 18 -10.00 -13.51 -4.61
CA ALA A 18 -10.17 -12.16 -5.14
C ALA A 18 -9.88 -12.12 -6.65
N SER A 19 -10.65 -11.37 -7.43
CA SER A 19 -10.48 -11.25 -8.89
C SER A 19 -10.51 -9.78 -9.34
N LEU A 20 -9.62 -9.43 -10.28
CA LEU A 20 -9.50 -8.12 -10.92
C LEU A 20 -9.44 -8.29 -12.44
N ASP A 21 -10.21 -7.52 -13.21
CA ASP A 21 -10.08 -7.50 -14.67
C ASP A 21 -8.81 -6.77 -15.16
N ASN A 22 -8.17 -6.03 -14.25
CA ASN A 22 -6.95 -5.28 -14.49
C ASN A 22 -6.03 -5.37 -13.26
N ALA A 23 -5.00 -6.21 -13.33
CA ALA A 23 -4.01 -6.42 -12.28
C ALA A 23 -3.31 -5.12 -11.84
N ARG A 24 -3.31 -4.08 -12.68
CA ARG A 24 -2.71 -2.77 -12.36
C ARG A 24 -3.44 -2.00 -11.27
N ASN A 25 -4.74 -2.26 -11.09
CA ASN A 25 -5.50 -1.69 -9.98
C ASN A 25 -4.92 -2.09 -8.62
N LEU A 26 -4.29 -3.29 -8.54
CA LEU A 26 -3.57 -3.73 -7.36
C LEU A 26 -2.08 -3.36 -7.44
N SER A 27 -1.40 -3.68 -8.54
CA SER A 27 0.06 -3.56 -8.61
C SER A 27 0.57 -2.11 -8.52
N SER A 28 -0.19 -1.13 -9.00
CA SER A 28 0.15 0.30 -8.84
C SER A 28 0.18 0.74 -7.38
N LEU A 29 -0.81 0.32 -6.58
CA LEU A 29 -0.89 0.61 -5.15
C LEU A 29 0.21 -0.10 -4.36
N LEU A 30 0.50 -1.36 -4.71
CA LEU A 30 1.58 -2.11 -4.07
C LEU A 30 2.95 -1.49 -4.37
N ARG A 31 3.17 -0.98 -5.58
CA ARG A 31 4.39 -0.21 -5.91
C ARG A 31 4.52 1.07 -5.08
N ALA A 32 3.40 1.69 -4.70
CA ALA A 32 3.37 2.90 -3.90
C ALA A 32 3.88 2.69 -2.46
N VAL A 33 3.84 1.46 -1.95
CA VAL A 33 4.29 1.07 -0.59
C VAL A 33 5.53 0.18 -0.59
N HIS A 34 6.08 -0.14 -1.76
CA HIS A 34 7.23 -1.05 -1.88
C HIS A 34 8.56 -0.35 -1.54
N PHE A 35 9.00 -0.46 -0.29
CA PHE A 35 10.34 -0.05 0.16
C PHE A 35 11.04 -1.11 1.01
N GLN A 36 10.38 -2.24 1.26
CA GLN A 36 10.95 -3.44 1.85
C GLN A 36 10.47 -4.66 1.05
N ASP A 37 11.27 -5.72 1.05
CA ASP A 37 11.00 -6.93 0.25
C ASP A 37 9.80 -7.73 0.75
N HIS A 38 9.40 -7.54 2.01
CA HIS A 38 8.30 -8.28 2.62
C HIS A 38 7.18 -7.35 3.07
N ALA A 39 5.95 -7.85 2.98
CA ALA A 39 4.75 -7.15 3.41
C ALA A 39 3.79 -8.10 4.12
N THR A 40 3.01 -7.57 5.06
CA THR A 40 1.91 -8.28 5.70
C THR A 40 0.61 -7.96 4.97
N CYS A 41 -0.05 -8.98 4.47
CA CYS A 41 -1.37 -8.90 3.86
C CYS A 41 -2.43 -9.21 4.91
N PHE A 42 -3.43 -8.35 5.01
CA PHE A 42 -4.57 -8.48 5.91
C PHE A 42 -5.87 -8.29 5.12
N ALA A 43 -6.65 -9.36 4.99
CA ALA A 43 -7.92 -9.36 4.28
C ALA A 43 -9.09 -9.53 5.25
N THR A 44 -10.16 -8.77 5.03
CA THR A 44 -11.44 -8.83 5.75
C THR A 44 -12.57 -8.68 4.76
N ALA A 45 -13.84 -8.83 5.17
CA ALA A 45 -14.98 -8.56 4.28
C ALA A 45 -14.97 -7.17 3.61
N ASN A 46 -14.27 -6.18 4.19
CA ASN A 46 -14.19 -4.82 3.65
C ASN A 46 -13.12 -4.63 2.56
N GLY A 47 -12.22 -5.60 2.38
CA GLY A 47 -11.15 -5.51 1.38
C GLY A 47 -9.79 -6.01 1.87
N LEU A 48 -8.76 -5.69 1.09
CA LEU A 48 -7.38 -6.09 1.29
C LEU A 48 -6.52 -4.91 1.71
N ARG A 49 -5.81 -5.06 2.82
CA ARG A 49 -4.76 -4.15 3.28
C ARG A 49 -3.40 -4.83 3.13
N VAL A 50 -2.43 -4.11 2.57
CA VAL A 50 -1.03 -4.54 2.52
C VAL A 50 -0.18 -3.53 3.28
N THR A 51 0.52 -4.03 4.28
CA THR A 51 1.31 -3.24 5.22
C THR A 51 2.79 -3.54 5.06
N VAL A 52 3.60 -2.50 4.95
CA VAL A 52 5.06 -2.56 4.86
C VAL A 52 5.64 -1.69 5.97
N GLU A 53 6.58 -2.23 6.74
CA GLU A 53 7.21 -1.54 7.87
C GLU A 53 8.72 -1.53 7.72
N ASP A 54 9.36 -0.49 8.23
CA ASP A 54 10.83 -0.42 8.33
C ASP A 54 11.27 0.21 9.65
N ALA A 55 12.25 -0.44 10.28
CA ALA A 55 12.96 -0.02 11.49
C ALA A 55 12.09 0.42 12.67
N LYS A 56 10.81 0.02 12.72
CA LYS A 56 9.80 0.51 13.67
C LYS A 56 9.54 2.02 13.63
N CYS A 57 10.05 2.71 12.62
CA CYS A 57 9.95 4.16 12.49
C CYS A 57 8.95 4.58 11.41
N ILE A 58 8.73 3.70 10.42
CA ILE A 58 7.81 3.96 9.32
C ILE A 58 6.94 2.75 9.03
N GLN A 59 5.69 3.02 8.71
CA GLN A 59 4.75 2.04 8.20
C GLN A 59 3.98 2.64 7.03
N ALA A 60 3.80 1.85 5.98
CA ALA A 60 2.92 2.19 4.88
C ALA A 60 1.83 1.14 4.70
N ASN A 61 0.61 1.61 4.46
CA ASN A 61 -0.56 0.77 4.24
C ASN A 61 -1.17 1.13 2.88
N ALA A 62 -1.26 0.14 1.98
CA ALA A 62 -2.11 0.22 0.80
C ALA A 62 -3.42 -0.48 1.12
N PHE A 63 -4.56 0.20 0.91
CA PHE A 63 -5.87 -0.39 1.14
C PHE A 63 -6.70 -0.38 -0.16
N ILE A 64 -7.19 -1.57 -0.52
CA ILE A 64 -8.08 -1.80 -1.66
C ILE A 64 -9.41 -2.31 -1.10
N GLN A 65 -10.46 -1.52 -1.31
CA GLN A 65 -11.83 -1.87 -0.91
C GLN A 65 -12.34 -3.08 -1.68
N ALA A 66 -13.19 -3.89 -1.05
CA ALA A 66 -13.74 -5.11 -1.67
C ALA A 66 -14.50 -4.82 -2.98
N GLU A 67 -15.17 -3.67 -3.07
CA GLU A 67 -15.95 -3.23 -4.23
C GLU A 67 -15.12 -2.92 -5.48
N ILE A 68 -13.79 -2.81 -5.35
CA ILE A 68 -12.88 -2.65 -6.48
C ILE A 68 -12.67 -3.98 -7.22
N PHE A 69 -12.88 -5.10 -6.53
CA PHE A 69 -12.72 -6.43 -7.10
C PHE A 69 -14.03 -6.90 -7.75
N GLN A 70 -13.92 -7.62 -8.86
CA GLN A 70 -15.04 -8.30 -9.51
C GLN A 70 -15.56 -9.48 -8.67
N GLU A 71 -14.66 -10.14 -7.95
CA GLU A 71 -14.95 -11.18 -6.97
C GLU A 71 -14.08 -10.90 -5.75
N PHE A 72 -14.65 -10.89 -4.55
CA PHE A 72 -13.89 -10.79 -3.32
C PHE A 72 -14.61 -11.54 -2.21
N HIS A 73 -13.96 -12.57 -1.68
CA HIS A 73 -14.54 -13.42 -0.65
C HIS A 73 -13.48 -13.78 0.38
N VAL A 74 -13.84 -13.58 1.65
CA VAL A 74 -13.06 -13.99 2.82
C VAL A 74 -13.97 -14.87 3.67
N GLN A 75 -13.56 -16.10 3.94
CA GLN A 75 -14.40 -17.07 4.67
C GLN A 75 -14.35 -16.88 6.18
N GLU A 76 -13.25 -16.35 6.69
CA GLU A 76 -13.02 -16.08 8.11
C GLU A 76 -13.27 -14.60 8.43
N GLU A 77 -13.30 -14.23 9.72
CA GLU A 77 -13.44 -12.81 10.11
C GLU A 77 -12.30 -11.96 9.56
N SER A 78 -11.08 -12.50 9.58
CA SER A 78 -9.92 -11.90 8.94
C SER A 78 -8.92 -12.98 8.55
N VAL A 79 -8.17 -12.74 7.48
CA VAL A 79 -7.09 -13.59 7.00
C VAL A 79 -5.82 -12.78 6.94
N MET A 80 -4.75 -13.26 7.57
CA MET A 80 -3.46 -12.59 7.63
C MET A 80 -2.34 -13.52 7.20
N PHE A 81 -1.43 -13.02 6.37
CA PHE A 81 -0.22 -13.73 5.95
C PHE A 81 0.86 -12.74 5.54
N ARG A 82 2.13 -13.10 5.71
CA ARG A 82 3.26 -12.33 5.19
C ARG A 82 3.71 -12.91 3.85
N ILE A 83 4.19 -12.04 2.96
CA ILE A 83 4.60 -12.41 1.61
C ILE A 83 5.82 -11.59 1.18
N ASN A 84 6.63 -12.15 0.27
CA ASN A 84 7.64 -11.36 -0.43
C ASN A 84 6.94 -10.45 -1.46
N LEU A 85 6.89 -9.15 -1.15
CA LEU A 85 6.23 -8.12 -1.95
C LEU A 85 6.93 -7.89 -3.30
N ALA A 86 8.26 -8.00 -3.35
CA ALA A 86 9.01 -7.88 -4.59
C ALA A 86 8.60 -8.98 -5.59
N VAL A 87 8.58 -10.24 -5.14
CA VAL A 87 8.11 -11.38 -5.95
C VAL A 87 6.65 -11.23 -6.35
N LEU A 88 5.78 -10.77 -5.44
CA LEU A 88 4.39 -10.49 -5.76
C LEU A 88 4.27 -9.44 -6.88
N LEU A 89 5.03 -8.35 -6.80
CA LEU A 89 5.03 -7.30 -7.83
C LEU A 89 5.56 -7.79 -9.17
N ASP A 90 6.62 -8.60 -9.18
CA ASP A 90 7.15 -9.22 -10.39
C ASP A 90 6.09 -10.12 -11.05
N CYS A 91 5.40 -10.95 -10.26
CA CYS A 91 4.31 -11.80 -10.76
C CYS A 91 3.15 -10.97 -11.33
N LEU A 92 2.73 -9.91 -10.62
CA LEU A 92 1.63 -9.04 -11.03
C LEU A 92 1.94 -8.25 -12.31
N THR A 93 3.20 -8.18 -12.73
CA THR A 93 3.63 -7.43 -13.92
C THR A 93 4.39 -8.30 -14.92
N ILE A 94 4.14 -9.61 -14.91
CA ILE A 94 4.82 -10.57 -15.79
C ILE A 94 4.60 -10.29 -17.29
N PHE A 95 3.44 -9.73 -17.66
CA PHE A 95 3.13 -9.32 -19.04
C PHE A 95 3.64 -7.90 -19.37
N GLY A 96 4.39 -7.28 -18.46
CA GLY A 96 4.93 -5.93 -18.60
C GLY A 96 4.15 -4.88 -17.82
N ALA A 97 4.79 -3.75 -17.56
CA ALA A 97 4.18 -2.61 -16.85
C ALA A 97 3.48 -1.61 -17.78
N SER A 98 3.77 -1.66 -19.08
CA SER A 98 3.19 -0.79 -20.10
C SER A 98 2.03 -1.48 -20.80
N SER A 99 0.80 -1.00 -20.62
CA SER A 99 -0.31 -1.47 -21.44
C SER A 99 -0.24 -0.84 -22.83
N SER A 100 -0.44 -1.65 -23.85
CA SER A 100 -0.99 -1.11 -25.09
C SER A 100 -2.45 -0.69 -24.86
N PRO A 101 -2.97 0.35 -25.55
CA PRO A 101 -4.36 0.73 -25.42
C PRO A 101 -5.29 -0.45 -25.74
N GLY A 102 -6.15 -0.82 -24.79
CA GLY A 102 -7.13 -1.91 -24.95
C GLY A 102 -6.67 -3.31 -24.51
N THR A 103 -5.44 -3.48 -23.99
CA THR A 103 -5.01 -4.73 -23.35
C THR A 103 -4.94 -4.58 -21.84
N SER A 104 -5.66 -5.43 -21.11
CA SER A 104 -5.55 -5.56 -19.65
C SER A 104 -5.19 -6.99 -19.26
N THR A 105 -4.42 -7.13 -18.18
CA THR A 105 -4.14 -8.41 -17.55
C THR A 105 -5.22 -8.68 -16.50
N ALA A 106 -6.05 -9.70 -16.70
CA ALA A 106 -6.94 -10.19 -15.66
C ALA A 106 -6.15 -10.94 -14.59
N LEU A 107 -6.59 -10.86 -13.34
CA LEU A 107 -5.96 -11.46 -12.17
C LEU A 107 -7.01 -12.20 -11.34
N ARG A 108 -6.68 -13.40 -10.89
CA ARG A 108 -7.36 -14.09 -9.80
C ARG A 108 -6.35 -14.51 -8.75
N MET A 109 -6.64 -14.20 -7.49
CA MET A 109 -5.85 -14.54 -6.32
C MET A 109 -6.62 -15.56 -5.48
N CYS A 110 -5.94 -16.63 -5.06
CA CYS A 110 -6.53 -17.65 -4.20
C CYS A 110 -5.55 -18.01 -3.08
N TYR A 111 -6.02 -18.04 -1.85
CA TYR A 111 -5.24 -18.45 -0.68
C TYR A 111 -6.04 -19.44 0.17
N ARG A 112 -5.44 -20.60 0.45
CA ARG A 112 -6.10 -21.73 1.14
C ARG A 112 -6.09 -21.61 2.65
N GLY A 113 -5.31 -20.68 3.19
CA GLY A 113 -5.14 -20.51 4.63
C GLY A 113 -3.72 -20.82 5.08
N TYR A 114 -3.54 -20.81 6.40
CA TYR A 114 -2.24 -20.94 7.05
C TYR A 114 -1.42 -22.14 6.53
N GLY A 115 -0.15 -21.88 6.20
CA GLY A 115 0.79 -22.89 5.69
C GLY A 115 0.70 -23.18 4.18
N TYR A 116 -0.23 -22.56 3.45
CA TYR A 116 -0.35 -22.70 2.00
C TYR A 116 0.21 -21.47 1.25
N PRO A 117 0.64 -21.61 -0.01
CA PRO A 117 1.06 -20.46 -0.81
C PRO A 117 -0.12 -19.60 -1.26
N LEU A 118 0.16 -18.34 -1.60
CA LEU A 118 -0.73 -17.51 -2.41
C LEU A 118 -0.60 -17.94 -3.88
N MET A 119 -1.73 -18.28 -4.49
CA MET A 119 -1.83 -18.62 -5.90
C MET A 119 -2.32 -17.40 -6.68
N LEU A 120 -1.63 -17.07 -7.77
CA LEU A 120 -2.06 -16.04 -8.72
C LEU A 120 -2.31 -16.69 -10.07
N PHE A 121 -3.43 -16.36 -10.70
CA PHE A 121 -3.76 -16.73 -12.07
C PHE A 121 -3.89 -15.42 -12.86
N LEU A 122 -3.00 -15.20 -13.81
CA LEU A 122 -3.01 -14.02 -14.66
C LEU A 122 -3.31 -14.41 -16.10
N GLU A 123 -4.17 -13.65 -16.78
CA GLU A 123 -4.50 -13.84 -18.19
C GLU A 123 -4.36 -12.52 -18.96
N GLU A 124 -3.63 -12.54 -20.07
CA GLU A 124 -3.59 -11.44 -21.03
C GLU A 124 -3.61 -11.99 -22.47
N GLY A 125 -4.57 -11.55 -23.28
CA GLY A 125 -4.67 -11.97 -24.69
C GLY A 125 -4.81 -13.48 -24.90
N GLY A 126 -5.37 -14.21 -23.92
CA GLY A 126 -5.50 -15.67 -23.92
C GLY A 126 -4.24 -16.43 -23.46
N VAL A 127 -3.15 -15.73 -23.13
CA VAL A 127 -1.97 -16.32 -22.49
C VAL A 127 -2.16 -16.32 -20.99
N VAL A 128 -1.88 -17.46 -20.35
CA VAL A 128 -2.14 -17.68 -18.92
C VAL A 128 -0.83 -17.92 -18.18
N THR A 129 -0.65 -17.23 -17.06
CA THR A 129 0.44 -17.47 -16.11
C THR A 129 -0.14 -17.88 -14.75
N VAL A 130 0.44 -18.92 -14.15
CA VAL A 130 0.12 -19.31 -12.77
C VAL A 130 1.35 -19.12 -11.89
N CYS A 131 1.25 -18.26 -10.88
CA CYS A 131 2.30 -18.02 -9.90
C CYS A 131 1.94 -18.68 -8.57
N ARG A 132 2.94 -19.27 -7.92
CA ARG A 132 2.83 -19.85 -6.58
C ARG A 132 3.84 -19.15 -5.67
N ILE A 133 3.36 -18.31 -4.76
CA ILE A 133 4.22 -17.54 -3.87
C ILE A 133 4.05 -18.07 -2.45
N ASN A 134 5.15 -18.53 -1.85
CA ASN A 134 5.12 -19.02 -0.47
C ASN A 134 4.80 -17.87 0.49
N THR A 135 3.92 -18.14 1.45
CA THR A 135 3.58 -17.23 2.53
C THR A 135 4.44 -17.51 3.76
N GLN A 136 4.52 -16.53 4.65
CA GLN A 136 5.15 -16.66 5.97
C GLN A 136 4.12 -16.33 7.06
N GLU A 137 4.43 -16.77 8.29
CA GLU A 137 3.69 -16.36 9.47
C GLU A 137 3.79 -14.82 9.63
N PRO A 138 2.66 -14.14 9.90
CA PRO A 138 2.68 -12.70 10.16
C PRO A 138 3.51 -12.35 11.39
N GLU A 139 4.22 -11.23 11.33
CA GLU A 139 4.85 -10.61 12.50
C GLU A 139 3.87 -9.63 13.15
N ASP A 140 4.07 -9.34 14.44
CA ASP A 140 3.29 -8.30 15.14
C ASP A 140 3.50 -6.95 14.44
N LEU A 141 2.42 -6.39 13.91
CA LEU A 141 2.42 -5.07 13.28
C LEU A 141 2.48 -3.96 14.33
N LEU A 142 3.08 -2.85 13.96
CA LEU A 142 3.10 -1.65 14.78
C LEU A 142 1.71 -1.03 14.83
N ASP A 143 1.23 -0.80 16.05
CA ASP A 143 0.04 0.02 16.24
C ASP A 143 0.45 1.47 16.51
N PHE A 144 0.48 2.28 15.45
CA PHE A 144 0.73 3.73 15.58
C PHE A 144 -0.39 4.46 16.32
N ASN A 145 -1.55 3.82 16.57
CA ASN A 145 -2.75 4.34 17.22
C ASN A 145 -3.00 5.83 16.91
N PHE A 146 -3.12 6.14 15.62
CA PHE A 146 -3.29 7.51 15.13
C PHE A 146 -4.78 7.88 15.11
N CYS A 147 -5.37 8.05 16.31
CA CYS A 147 -6.77 8.47 16.44
C CYS A 147 -6.98 9.91 15.94
N SER A 148 -8.09 10.14 15.22
CA SER A 148 -8.48 11.45 14.72
C SER A 148 -8.65 12.51 15.83
N THR A 149 -8.93 12.10 17.06
CA THR A 149 -9.04 12.96 18.24
C THR A 149 -7.71 13.56 18.70
N ASN A 150 -6.58 12.97 18.32
CA ASN A 150 -5.25 13.40 18.76
C ASN A 150 -4.53 14.25 17.71
N VAL A 151 -5.17 14.50 16.57
CA VAL A 151 -4.61 15.30 15.47
C VAL A 151 -4.59 16.76 15.85
N ILE A 152 -3.39 17.35 15.92
CA ILE A 152 -3.20 18.78 16.20
C ILE A 152 -3.28 19.59 14.91
N ASN A 153 -2.54 19.15 13.88
CA ASN A 153 -2.48 19.87 12.61
C ASN A 153 -2.98 18.98 11.47
N LYS A 154 -3.75 19.56 10.56
CA LYS A 154 -4.23 18.89 9.35
C LYS A 154 -4.17 19.83 8.16
N ILE A 155 -3.46 19.42 7.13
CA ILE A 155 -3.37 20.11 5.85
C ILE A 155 -3.85 19.15 4.76
N ILE A 156 -4.58 19.66 3.77
CA ILE A 156 -4.94 18.91 2.55
C ILE A 156 -4.47 19.72 1.36
N LEU A 157 -3.67 19.09 0.49
CA LEU A 157 -3.09 19.71 -0.70
C LEU A 157 -3.50 18.94 -1.96
N GLN A 158 -3.46 19.65 -3.09
CA GLN A 158 -3.39 18.99 -4.40
C GLN A 158 -1.99 18.41 -4.58
N SER A 159 -1.91 17.15 -4.98
CA SER A 159 -0.63 16.43 -5.02
C SER A 159 0.35 16.98 -6.05
N GLU A 160 -0.16 17.60 -7.12
CA GLU A 160 0.66 18.15 -8.21
C GLU A 160 1.68 19.18 -7.72
N GLY A 161 1.24 20.20 -6.98
CA GLY A 161 2.15 21.22 -6.44
C GLY A 161 3.13 20.69 -5.39
N LEU A 162 2.73 19.67 -4.61
CA LEU A 162 3.64 19.06 -3.63
C LEU A 162 4.70 18.17 -4.29
N ARG A 163 4.36 17.52 -5.41
CA ARG A 163 5.28 16.65 -6.14
C ARG A 163 6.50 17.41 -6.66
N GLU A 164 6.29 18.61 -7.21
CA GLU A 164 7.38 19.49 -7.65
C GLU A 164 8.28 19.91 -6.48
N ALA A 165 7.69 20.29 -5.35
CA ALA A 165 8.47 20.63 -4.16
C ALA A 165 9.28 19.43 -3.64
N PHE A 166 8.69 18.23 -3.63
CA PHE A 166 9.36 17.01 -3.16
C PHE A 166 10.47 16.52 -4.10
N SER A 167 10.36 16.78 -5.41
CA SER A 167 11.43 16.43 -6.36
C SER A 167 12.67 17.30 -6.20
N GLU A 168 12.52 18.52 -5.69
CA GLU A 168 13.61 19.48 -5.46
C GLU A 168 14.22 19.38 -4.05
N LEU A 169 13.73 18.46 -3.20
CA LEU A 169 14.30 18.26 -1.87
C LEU A 169 15.73 17.70 -1.98
N ASP A 170 16.64 18.27 -1.19
CA ASP A 170 18.00 17.77 -1.05
C ASP A 170 18.00 16.42 -0.30
N MET A 171 18.10 15.35 -1.09
CA MET A 171 18.14 13.97 -0.59
C MET A 171 19.46 13.61 0.11
N THR A 172 20.46 14.50 0.11
CA THR A 172 21.70 14.32 0.88
C THR A 172 21.56 14.78 2.33
N SER A 173 20.52 15.56 2.65
CA SER A 173 20.16 15.88 4.03
C SER A 173 19.82 14.60 4.80
N GLU A 174 20.07 14.59 6.11
CA GLU A 174 19.63 13.51 7.00
C GLU A 174 18.18 13.71 7.45
N VAL A 175 17.68 14.95 7.40
CA VAL A 175 16.43 15.36 8.03
C VAL A 175 15.56 16.22 7.10
N LEU A 176 14.25 16.03 7.22
CA LEU A 176 13.21 16.88 6.69
C LEU A 176 12.45 17.49 7.86
N GLN A 177 12.46 18.82 7.97
CA GLN A 177 11.68 19.55 8.97
C GLN A 177 10.35 20.00 8.37
N ILE A 178 9.23 19.64 9.01
CA ILE A 178 7.90 20.07 8.59
C ILE A 178 7.33 20.98 9.68
N THR A 179 7.21 22.27 9.36
CA THR A 179 6.62 23.28 10.25
C THR A 179 5.15 23.50 9.88
N MET A 180 4.22 23.15 10.77
CA MET A 180 2.76 23.29 10.54
C MET A 180 2.10 24.38 11.39
N SER A 181 2.84 24.97 12.33
CA SER A 181 2.39 26.05 13.22
C SER A 181 3.49 27.11 13.30
N PRO A 182 3.17 28.41 13.46
CA PRO A 182 4.18 29.44 13.75
C PRO A 182 4.82 29.22 15.12
N ASP A 183 4.09 28.62 16.07
CA ASP A 183 4.54 28.32 17.42
C ASP A 183 4.99 26.85 17.57
N LYS A 184 5.89 26.60 18.53
CA LYS A 184 6.34 25.24 18.92
C LYS A 184 5.14 24.33 19.26
N PRO A 185 5.26 23.00 19.09
CA PRO A 185 6.46 22.25 18.70
C PRO A 185 6.65 22.13 17.18
N TYR A 186 7.91 22.19 16.75
CA TYR A 186 8.32 21.87 15.38
C TYR A 186 8.79 20.41 15.32
N PHE A 187 8.31 19.64 14.35
CA PHE A 187 8.67 18.22 14.22
C PHE A 187 9.65 18.01 13.05
N ARG A 188 10.66 17.19 13.31
CA ARG A 188 11.67 16.77 12.33
C ARG A 188 11.52 15.28 12.08
N TYR A 189 11.77 14.86 10.85
CA TYR A 189 11.68 13.47 10.41
C TYR A 189 12.92 13.12 9.61
N LYS A 190 13.41 11.88 9.66
CA LYS A 190 14.49 11.47 8.73
C LYS A 190 13.95 11.49 7.31
N ILE A 191 14.61 12.24 6.42
CA ILE A 191 14.17 12.31 5.01
C ILE A 191 14.30 10.95 4.32
N SER A 192 15.27 10.14 4.73
CA SER A 192 15.46 8.77 4.25
C SER A 192 14.24 7.88 4.51
N LEU A 193 13.54 8.09 5.64
CA LEU A 193 12.30 7.37 5.95
C LEU A 193 11.13 7.89 5.11
N LEU A 194 11.04 9.20 4.84
CA LEU A 194 9.90 9.75 4.09
C LEU A 194 10.04 9.64 2.57
N LYS A 195 11.26 9.43 2.06
CA LYS A 195 11.54 9.31 0.62
C LYS A 195 10.64 8.30 -0.11
N PRO A 196 10.35 7.08 0.41
CA PRO A 196 9.43 6.14 -0.22
C PRO A 196 8.01 6.70 -0.47
N SER A 197 7.53 7.61 0.37
CA SER A 197 6.18 8.19 0.24
C SER A 197 6.00 9.00 -1.06
N THR A 198 7.09 9.42 -1.69
CA THR A 198 7.07 10.04 -3.03
C THR A 198 6.46 9.14 -4.11
N LYS A 199 6.57 7.81 -3.96
CA LYS A 199 5.93 6.84 -4.87
C LYS A 199 4.41 6.96 -4.82
N ALA A 200 3.85 7.09 -3.61
CA ALA A 200 2.41 7.31 -3.42
C ALA A 200 2.00 8.73 -3.84
N LEU A 201 2.83 9.74 -3.55
CA LEU A 201 2.59 11.12 -3.99
C LEU A 201 2.45 11.21 -5.51
N ALA A 202 3.33 10.53 -6.25
CA ALA A 202 3.34 10.53 -7.72
C ALA A 202 2.05 9.99 -8.34
N LEU A 203 1.40 9.02 -7.69
CA LEU A 203 0.14 8.41 -8.14
C LEU A 203 -1.12 9.13 -7.62
N SER A 204 -0.97 9.96 -6.60
CA SER A 204 -2.09 10.58 -5.90
C SER A 204 -2.59 11.85 -6.60
N CYS A 205 -3.87 12.17 -6.43
CA CYS A 205 -4.45 13.45 -6.82
C CYS A 205 -4.60 14.42 -5.65
N LYS A 206 -4.72 13.90 -4.42
CA LYS A 206 -4.74 14.69 -3.18
C LYS A 206 -3.89 14.00 -2.11
N VAL A 207 -3.35 14.81 -1.22
CA VAL A 207 -2.60 14.35 -0.04
C VAL A 207 -3.12 15.08 1.20
N SER A 208 -3.37 14.33 2.28
CA SER A 208 -3.61 14.88 3.61
C SER A 208 -2.38 14.63 4.48
N ILE A 209 -1.88 15.71 5.09
CA ILE A 209 -0.75 15.70 6.02
C ILE A 209 -1.30 16.00 7.41
N ARG A 210 -1.07 15.10 8.37
CA ARG A 210 -1.55 15.22 9.74
C ARG A 210 -0.40 14.99 10.73
N THR A 211 -0.42 15.71 11.83
CA THR A 211 0.46 15.45 12.98
C THR A 211 -0.35 15.33 14.26
N ASP A 212 0.04 14.40 15.14
CA ASP A 212 -0.56 14.25 16.46
C ASP A 212 0.25 14.98 17.56
N ASN A 213 -0.23 14.91 18.80
CA ASN A 213 0.42 15.51 19.97
C ASN A 213 1.77 14.88 20.37
N ARG A 214 2.09 13.70 19.85
CA ARG A 214 3.37 13.01 20.05
C ARG A 214 4.35 13.32 18.91
N GLY A 215 3.93 14.06 17.89
CA GLY A 215 4.74 14.35 16.72
C GLY A 215 4.76 13.25 15.65
N PHE A 216 3.88 12.24 15.74
CA PHE A 216 3.76 11.28 14.63
C PHE A 216 3.19 11.98 13.41
N LEU A 217 3.75 11.67 12.25
CA LEU A 217 3.27 12.14 10.96
C LEU A 217 2.39 11.07 10.32
N SER A 218 1.26 11.50 9.78
CA SER A 218 0.42 10.70 8.89
C SER A 218 0.26 11.40 7.54
N LEU A 219 0.66 10.72 6.46
CA LEU A 219 0.47 11.15 5.08
C LEU A 219 -0.53 10.21 4.42
N GLN A 220 -1.71 10.71 4.10
CA GLN A 220 -2.76 9.94 3.41
C GLN A 220 -2.89 10.42 1.97
N TYR A 221 -2.63 9.51 1.03
CA TYR A 221 -2.66 9.75 -0.40
C TYR A 221 -3.94 9.20 -1.00
N MET A 222 -4.70 10.07 -1.66
CA MET A 222 -5.89 9.70 -2.43
C MET A 222 -5.46 9.38 -3.86
N ILE A 223 -5.49 8.10 -4.23
CA ILE A 223 -5.10 7.60 -5.55
C ILE A 223 -6.37 7.26 -6.32
N ARG A 224 -6.47 7.73 -7.57
CA ARG A 224 -7.54 7.37 -8.49
C ARG A 224 -7.01 6.33 -9.47
N ASN A 225 -7.62 5.15 -9.52
CA ASN A 225 -7.23 4.11 -10.48
C ASN A 225 -7.72 4.43 -11.91
N GLU A 226 -7.37 3.57 -12.87
CA GLU A 226 -7.74 3.75 -14.29
C GLU A 226 -9.27 3.75 -14.49
N ASP A 227 -10.00 3.03 -13.64
CA ASP A 227 -11.46 2.93 -13.66
C ASP A 227 -12.16 4.10 -12.92
N GLY A 228 -11.38 5.07 -12.41
CA GLY A 228 -11.89 6.25 -11.70
C GLY A 228 -12.26 6.01 -10.23
N GLN A 229 -12.11 4.79 -9.72
CA GLN A 229 -12.31 4.44 -8.32
C GLN A 229 -11.20 5.01 -7.44
N ILE A 230 -11.52 5.23 -6.17
CA ILE A 230 -10.61 5.85 -5.20
C ILE A 230 -10.02 4.78 -4.27
N CYS A 231 -8.71 4.79 -4.17
CA CYS A 231 -7.92 3.98 -3.25
C CYS A 231 -7.11 4.90 -2.33
N PHE A 232 -6.68 4.35 -1.19
CA PHE A 232 -5.87 5.09 -0.23
C PHE A 232 -4.56 4.37 0.03
N VAL A 233 -3.49 5.16 0.06
CA VAL A 233 -2.19 4.76 0.61
C VAL A 233 -1.91 5.67 1.79
N GLU A 234 -1.57 5.09 2.93
CA GLU A 234 -1.22 5.82 4.14
C GLU A 234 0.20 5.53 4.54
N TYR A 235 0.93 6.58 4.93
CA TYR A 235 2.25 6.48 5.54
C TYR A 235 2.19 7.06 6.95
N TYR A 236 2.75 6.32 7.91
CA TYR A 236 2.96 6.75 9.29
C TYR A 236 4.46 6.83 9.54
N CYS A 237 4.93 7.91 10.17
CA CYS A 237 6.34 8.09 10.50
C CYS A 237 6.47 8.67 11.92
N CYS A 238 7.37 8.10 12.73
CA CYS A 238 7.74 8.68 14.00
C CYS A 238 8.60 9.94 13.79
N PRO A 239 8.56 10.92 14.70
CA PRO A 239 9.48 12.04 14.66
C PRO A 239 10.91 11.57 14.98
N ASN A 240 11.92 12.34 14.56
CA ASN A 240 13.24 12.31 15.19
C ASN A 240 13.10 12.86 16.61
N GLU A 241 13.95 12.39 17.52
CA GLU A 241 13.96 12.80 18.94
C GLU A 241 13.72 14.31 19.13
N GLU A 242 12.98 14.64 20.19
CA GLU A 242 12.57 16.01 20.51
C GLU A 242 13.77 16.96 20.57
N ILE A 243 13.68 18.07 19.82
CA ILE A 243 14.62 19.18 19.94
C ILE A 243 14.48 19.73 21.36
N THR A 244 15.45 19.47 22.23
CA THR A 244 15.56 20.22 23.48
C THR A 244 15.87 21.68 23.15
N ASP A 245 15.38 22.62 23.96
CA ASP A 245 15.56 24.07 23.75
C ASP A 245 17.04 24.53 23.59
N ALA A 246 18.02 23.63 23.79
CA ALA A 246 19.44 23.85 23.62
C ALA A 246 19.95 23.78 22.16
N GLU A 247 19.14 23.30 21.20
CA GLU A 247 19.58 23.08 19.80
C GLU A 247 18.91 24.02 18.77
N LEU A 248 18.20 25.06 19.24
CA LEU A 248 17.65 26.17 18.44
C LEU A 248 18.50 27.44 18.60
#